data_AF-A0A9X0MFY5-F1
#
_entry.id   AF-A0A9X0MFY5-F1
#
_cell.length_a   1.000
_cell.length_b   1.000
_cell.length_c   1.000
_cell.angle_alpha   90.00
_cell.angle_beta   90.00
_cell.angle_gamma   90.00
#
_symmetry.space_group_name_H-M   'P 1'
#
loop_
_entity.id
_entity.type
_entity.pdbx_description
1 polymer ?
#
loop_
_entity_poly.entity_id
_entity_poly.type
_entity_poly.pdbx_seq_one_letter_code
_entity_poly.pdbx_strand_id
1 'polypeptide(L)'
;MLFYLLCLKDPYTKDHSKRVSIYATVLAKEAKEYNSEALTKLYHSCLLHDIWKMRIPNKIFKKTSSLTKEEYDVMKSHPERGI
;
A
#
# COMPACT_ATOMS: atom_id res chain seq x y z
N MET A 1 5.76 -11.63 8.31
CA MET A 1 7.12 -11.06 8.15
C MET A 1 7.14 -9.86 7.20
N LEU A 2 6.65 -9.97 5.95
CA LEU A 2 6.67 -8.89 4.94
C LEU A 2 5.96 -7.58 5.37
N PHE A 3 4.80 -7.67 6.01
CA PHE A 3 4.04 -6.49 6.47
C PHE A 3 4.80 -5.65 7.52
N TYR A 4 5.69 -6.27 8.32
CA TYR A 4 6.52 -5.54 9.28
C TYR A 4 7.60 -4.69 8.62
N LEU A 5 8.01 -5.02 7.39
CA LEU A 5 9.02 -4.25 6.67
C LEU A 5 8.51 -2.84 6.32
N LEU A 6 7.20 -2.71 6.03
CA LEU A 6 6.56 -1.42 5.80
C LEU A 6 6.69 -0.51 7.04
N CYS A 7 6.56 -1.08 8.23
CA CYS A 7 6.72 -0.39 9.52
C CYS A 7 8.13 0.20 9.72
N LEU A 8 9.16 -0.46 9.19
CA LEU A 8 10.55 0.03 9.29
C LEU A 8 10.77 1.30 8.48
N LYS A 9 10.03 1.47 7.38
CA LYS A 9 10.08 2.66 6.53
C LYS A 9 9.25 3.80 7.10
N ASP A 10 8.01 3.48 7.47
CA ASP A 10 7.06 4.41 8.08
C ASP A 10 6.01 3.66 8.92
N PRO A 11 6.00 3.85 10.25
CA PRO A 11 5.00 3.27 11.13
C PRO A 11 3.55 3.64 10.77
N TYR A 12 3.31 4.85 10.25
CA TYR A 12 1.97 5.32 9.90
C TYR A 12 1.37 4.55 8.72
N THR A 13 2.19 4.23 7.71
CA THR A 13 1.75 3.50 6.51
C THR A 13 1.21 2.09 6.85
N LYS A 14 1.65 1.46 7.96
CA LYS A 14 1.12 0.17 8.43
C LYS A 14 -0.36 0.27 8.83
N ASP A 15 -0.69 1.22 9.70
CA ASP A 15 -2.06 1.37 10.19
C ASP A 15 -2.99 1.88 9.08
N HIS A 16 -2.47 2.72 8.18
CA HIS A 16 -3.16 3.09 6.96
C HIS A 16 -3.54 1.86 6.12
N SER A 17 -2.57 1.00 5.79
CA SER A 17 -2.80 -0.19 4.96
C SER A 17 -3.81 -1.14 5.59
N LYS A 18 -3.78 -1.29 6.93
CA LYS A 18 -4.76 -2.08 7.68
C LYS A 18 -6.18 -1.49 7.61
N ARG A 19 -6.33 -0.17 7.73
CA ARG A 19 -7.64 0.48 7.60
C ARG A 19 -8.19 0.32 6.17
N VAL A 20 -7.35 0.53 5.17
CA VAL A 20 -7.72 0.36 3.75
C VAL A 20 -8.17 -1.06 3.47
N SER A 21 -7.45 -2.09 3.94
CA SER A 21 -7.83 -3.49 3.72
C SER A 21 -9.16 -3.84 4.37
N ILE A 22 -9.44 -3.30 5.57
CA ILE A 22 -10.74 -3.49 6.25
C ILE A 22 -11.86 -2.84 5.44
N TYR A 23 -11.72 -1.55 5.06
CA TYR A 23 -12.77 -0.85 4.32
C TYR A 23 -13.06 -1.49 2.97
N ALA A 24 -12.02 -1.86 2.21
CA ALA A 24 -12.18 -2.53 0.93
C ALA A 24 -12.91 -3.88 1.08
N THR A 25 -12.55 -4.67 2.09
CA THR A 25 -13.18 -5.98 2.34
C THR A 25 -14.65 -5.84 2.75
N VAL A 26 -14.98 -4.83 3.55
CA VAL A 26 -16.37 -4.55 3.94
C VAL A 26 -17.20 -4.16 2.71
N LEU A 27 -16.71 -3.23 1.88
CA LEU A 27 -17.39 -2.82 0.66
C LEU A 27 -17.60 -3.99 -0.31
N ALA A 28 -16.58 -4.83 -0.51
CA ALA A 28 -16.68 -6.01 -1.37
C ALA A 28 -17.66 -7.05 -0.84
N LYS A 29 -17.75 -7.20 0.49
CA LYS A 29 -18.74 -8.08 1.12
C LYS A 29 -20.17 -7.58 0.90
N GLU A 30 -20.39 -6.26 1.01
CA GLU A 30 -21.69 -5.65 0.76
C GLU A 30 -22.11 -5.73 -0.72
N ALA A 31 -21.15 -5.75 -1.65
CA ALA A 31 -21.43 -5.95 -3.07
C ALA A 31 -21.99 -7.36 -3.40
N LYS A 32 -21.77 -8.37 -2.53
CA LYS A 32 -22.24 -9.77 -2.70
C LYS A 32 -21.77 -10.48 -3.99
N GLU A 33 -20.76 -9.93 -4.67
CA GLU A 33 -20.18 -10.48 -5.91
C GLU A 33 -18.97 -11.38 -5.66
N TYR A 34 -18.42 -11.38 -4.44
CA TYR A 34 -17.16 -12.04 -4.12
C TYR A 34 -17.37 -13.21 -3.15
N ASN A 35 -16.74 -14.35 -3.45
CA ASN A 35 -16.68 -15.48 -2.53
C ASN A 35 -15.65 -15.24 -1.41
N SER A 36 -15.63 -16.11 -0.40
CA SER A 36 -14.73 -15.99 0.76
C SER A 36 -13.26 -15.93 0.36
N GLU A 37 -12.84 -16.74 -0.61
CA GLU A 37 -11.46 -16.76 -1.10
C GLU A 37 -11.07 -15.42 -1.75
N ALA A 38 -11.95 -14.85 -2.57
CA ALA A 38 -11.75 -13.57 -3.21
C ALA A 38 -11.68 -12.43 -2.19
N LEU A 39 -12.51 -12.45 -1.14
CA LEU A 39 -12.45 -11.49 -0.04
C LEU A 39 -11.14 -11.59 0.73
N THR A 40 -10.65 -12.81 1.01
CA THR A 40 -9.34 -13.03 1.63
C THR A 40 -8.22 -12.48 0.74
N LYS A 41 -8.22 -12.78 -0.56
CA LYS A 41 -7.25 -12.24 -1.51
C LYS A 41 -7.27 -10.72 -1.53
N LEU A 42 -8.45 -10.12 -1.62
CA LEU A 42 -8.62 -8.66 -1.58
C LEU A 42 -8.01 -8.05 -0.32
N TYR A 43 -8.30 -8.61 0.85
CA TYR A 43 -7.73 -8.14 2.11
C TYR A 43 -6.19 -8.13 2.07
N HIS A 44 -5.57 -9.22 1.61
CA HIS A 44 -4.11 -9.31 1.52
C HIS A 44 -3.52 -8.37 0.46
N SER A 45 -4.17 -8.24 -0.70
CA SER A 45 -3.76 -7.30 -1.75
C SER A 45 -3.79 -5.87 -1.24
N CYS A 46 -4.86 -5.45 -0.57
CA CYS A 46 -4.95 -4.12 0.04
C CYS A 46 -3.94 -3.93 1.18
N LEU A 47 -3.66 -4.97 1.98
CA LEU A 47 -2.70 -4.87 3.08
C LEU A 47 -1.27 -4.64 2.58
N LEU A 48 -0.94 -5.15 1.39
CA LEU A 48 0.41 -5.13 0.83
C LEU A 48 0.56 -4.17 -0.37
N HIS A 49 -0.49 -3.47 -0.79
CA HIS A 49 -0.50 -2.64 -2.01
C HIS A 49 0.67 -1.64 -2.07
N ASP A 50 1.08 -1.14 -0.90
CA ASP A 50 2.11 -0.13 -0.72
C ASP A 50 3.48 -0.68 -0.27
N ILE A 51 3.64 -2.00 -0.15
CA ILE A 51 4.87 -2.61 0.42
C ILE A 51 6.16 -2.14 -0.27
N TRP A 52 6.08 -1.89 -1.56
CA TRP A 52 7.23 -1.51 -2.38
C TRP A 52 7.61 -0.02 -2.29
N LYS A 53 6.87 0.79 -1.51
CA LYS A 53 7.31 2.13 -1.10
C LYS A 53 8.64 2.12 -0.35
N MET A 54 9.04 0.98 0.22
CA MET A 54 10.37 0.77 0.78
C MET A 54 11.50 1.06 -0.23
N ARG A 55 11.27 0.78 -1.52
CA ARG A 55 12.23 1.00 -2.62
C ARG A 55 12.24 2.44 -3.12
N ILE A 56 11.41 3.33 -2.58
CA ILE A 56 11.46 4.77 -2.88
C ILE A 56 12.55 5.43 -2.03
N PRO A 57 13.44 6.25 -2.62
CA PRO A 57 14.44 6.99 -1.86
C PRO A 57 13.83 7.86 -0.75
N ASN A 58 14.41 7.87 0.45
CA ASN A 58 13.89 8.67 1.58
C ASN A 58 13.79 10.16 1.26
N LYS A 59 14.71 10.70 0.44
CA LYS A 59 14.69 12.10 0.00
C LYS A 59 13.42 12.48 -0.78
N ILE A 60 12.79 11.51 -1.44
CA ILE A 60 11.52 11.68 -2.17
C ILE A 60 10.36 11.31 -1.25
N PHE A 61 10.45 10.17 -0.55
CA PHE A 61 9.38 9.65 0.29
C PHE A 61 9.02 10.55 1.48
N LYS A 62 10.02 11.20 2.10
CA LYS A 62 9.84 12.09 3.27
C LYS A 62 9.81 13.58 2.91
N LYS A 63 9.73 13.93 1.63
CA LYS A 63 9.72 15.33 1.20
C LYS A 63 8.40 15.98 1.62
N THR A 64 8.48 17.12 2.32
CA THR A 64 7.32 17.87 2.81
C THR A 64 6.86 18.95 1.83
N SER A 65 7.74 19.40 0.93
CA SER A 65 7.39 20.25 -0.19
C SER A 65 6.84 19.44 -1.37
N SER A 66 6.27 20.12 -2.35
CA SER A 66 5.78 19.47 -3.57
C SER A 66 6.92 18.70 -4.27
N LEU A 67 6.59 17.52 -4.78
CA LEU A 67 7.50 16.75 -5.63
C LEU A 67 7.64 17.44 -6.99
N THR A 68 8.84 17.41 -7.56
CA THR A 68 9.01 17.70 -8.99
C THR A 68 8.35 16.60 -9.82
N LYS A 69 8.19 16.82 -11.12
CA LYS A 69 7.62 15.82 -12.02
C LYS A 69 8.42 14.50 -11.98
N GLU A 70 9.73 14.60 -11.99
CA GLU A 70 10.66 13.46 -11.96
C GLU A 70 10.58 12.70 -10.62
N GLU A 71 10.51 13.44 -9.51
CA GLU A 71 10.34 12.84 -8.18
C GLU A 71 8.97 12.15 -8.04
N TYR A 72 7.93 12.73 -8.63
CA TYR A 72 6.60 12.16 -8.67
C TYR A 72 6.54 10.89 -9.53
N ASP A 73 7.23 10.87 -10.68
CA ASP A 73 7.38 9.68 -11.51
C ASP A 73 8.10 8.56 -10.76
N VAL A 74 9.15 8.90 -10.01
CA VAL A 74 9.80 7.94 -9.10
C VAL A 74 8.83 7.44 -8.02
N MET A 75 8.05 8.31 -7.38
CA MET A 75 7.05 7.91 -6.39
C MET A 75 5.99 6.96 -6.98
N LYS A 76 5.46 7.27 -8.17
CA LYS A 76 4.44 6.45 -8.86
C LYS A 76 4.91 5.06 -9.24
N SER A 77 6.21 4.86 -9.44
CA SER A 77 6.74 3.54 -9.79
C SER A 77 6.73 2.52 -8.65
N HIS A 78 6.30 2.88 -7.42
CA HIS A 78 6.28 1.92 -6.30
C HIS A 78 5.49 0.62 -6.57
N PRO A 79 4.34 0.58 -7.28
CA PRO A 79 3.63 -0.68 -7.52
C PRO A 79 4.42 -1.64 -8.42
N GLU A 80 5.14 -1.10 -9.41
CA GLU A 80 5.96 -1.86 -10.37
C GLU A 80 7.29 -2.32 -9.78
N ARG A 81 7.69 -1.74 -8.64
CA ARG A 81 8.90 -2.16 -7.93
C ARG A 81 8.71 -3.44 -7.13
N GLY A 82 7.54 -4.08 -7.24
CA GLY A 82 7.33 -5.44 -6.76
C GLY A 82 7.95 -6.47 -7.68
N ILE A 83 8.89 -7.24 -7.13
CA ILE A 83 9.40 -8.46 -7.76
C ILE A 83 8.44 -9.59 -7.42
#